data_AF-D3S5M8-F1
#
_entry.id   AF-D3S5M8-F1
#
_cell.length_a   1.000
_cell.length_b   1.000
_cell.length_c   1.000
_cell.angle_alpha   90.00
_cell.angle_beta   90.00
_cell.angle_gamma   90.00
#
_symmetry.space_group_name_H-M   'P 1'
#
loop_
_entity.id
_entity.type
_entity.pdbx_description
1 polymer ?
#
loop_
_entity_poly.entity_id
_entity_poly.type
_entity_poly.pdbx_seq_one_letter_code
_entity_poly.pdbx_strand_id
1 'polypeptide(L)' 'MPFEEAMKRLFMKKICMRCNARNPWRATKCRKCGYKGLRPKAKEPRG' A
#
# COMPACT_ATOMS: atom_id res chain seq x y z
N MET A 1 -10.19 -20.82 6.20
CA MET A 1 -9.96 -19.67 7.11
C MET A 1 -8.93 -18.76 6.46
N PRO A 2 -9.24 -17.49 6.19
CA PRO A 2 -8.24 -16.57 5.65
C PRO A 2 -7.16 -16.34 6.71
N PHE A 3 -5.90 -16.60 6.35
CA PHE A 3 -4.75 -16.46 7.25
C PHE A 3 -4.48 -14.97 7.52
N GLU A 4 -4.88 -14.49 8.69
CA GLU A 4 -4.84 -13.07 9.07
C GLU A 4 -3.42 -12.48 9.00
N GLU A 5 -2.40 -13.28 9.33
CA GLU A 5 -1.00 -12.88 9.26
C GLU A 5 -0.53 -12.60 7.83
N ALA A 6 -0.98 -13.39 6.84
CA ALA A 6 -0.68 -13.10 5.43
C ALA A 6 -1.38 -11.81 5.00
N MET A 7 -2.63 -11.59 5.41
CA MET A 7 -3.35 -10.37 5.05
C MET A 7 -2.64 -9.12 5.58
N LYS A 8 -2.18 -9.13 6.84
CA LYS A 8 -1.41 -8.01 7.39
C LYS A 8 -0.12 -7.76 6.59
N ARG A 9 0.65 -8.80 6.26
CA ARG A 9 1.91 -8.67 5.49
C ARG A 9 1.71 -8.18 4.05
N LEU A 10 0.63 -8.60 3.40
CA LEU A 10 0.33 -8.28 2.00
C LEU A 10 -0.32 -6.90 1.83
N PHE A 11 -1.25 -6.54 2.72
CA PHE A 11 -2.12 -5.37 2.55
C PHE A 11 -1.74 -4.15 3.39
N MET A 12 -0.89 -4.26 4.42
CA MET A 12 -0.40 -3.10 5.20
C MET A 12 0.70 -2.32 4.45
N LYS A 13 0.46 -2.00 3.18
CA LYS A 13 1.35 -1.23 2.32
C LYS A 13 0.54 -0.14 1.63
N LYS A 14 1.15 1.02 1.46
CA LYS A 14 0.61 2.12 0.67
C LYS A 14 1.20 2.07 -0.73
N ILE A 15 0.41 2.40 -1.74
CA ILE A 15 0.83 2.51 -3.13
C ILE A 15 0.74 3.98 -3.50
N CYS A 16 1.79 4.52 -4.10
CA CYS A 16 1.74 5.88 -4.60
C CYS A 16 0.89 5.95 -5.87
N MET A 17 0.05 6.97 -5.99
CA MET A 17 -0.79 7.17 -7.17
C MET A 17 -0.05 7.74 -8.39
N ARG A 18 1.21 8.16 -8.22
CA ARG A 18 2.06 8.68 -9.31
C ARG A 18 3.12 7.69 -9.76
N CYS A 19 3.87 7.14 -8.80
CA CYS A 19 5.03 6.28 -9.04
C CYS A 19 4.69 4.76 -8.99
N ASN A 20 3.46 4.38 -8.60
CA ASN A 20 3.03 3.01 -8.24
C ASN A 20 3.95 2.26 -7.25
N ALA A 21 4.89 2.97 -6.60
CA ALA A 21 5.82 2.36 -5.66
C ALA A 21 5.11 1.92 -4.38
N ARG A 22 5.55 0.76 -3.85
CA ARG A 22 5.12 0.23 -2.57
C ARG A 22 5.84 0.96 -1.44
N ASN A 23 5.05 1.66 -0.64
CA ASN A 23 5.48 2.45 0.50
C ASN A 23 5.02 1.78 1.81
N PRO A 24 5.75 2.01 2.92
CA PRO A 24 5.36 1.51 4.23
C PRO A 24 4.07 2.22 4.69
N TRP A 25 3.32 1.58 5.59
CA TRP A 25 2.05 2.12 6.09
C TRP A 25 2.21 3.51 6.74
N ARG A 26 3.32 3.76 7.42
CA ARG A 26 3.62 5.04 8.10
C ARG A 26 4.21 6.12 7.18
N ALA A 27 4.41 5.86 5.88
CA ALA A 27 4.94 6.90 5.00
C ALA A 27 3.91 7.99 4.72
N THR A 28 4.41 9.22 4.74
CA THR A 28 3.72 10.46 4.36
C THR A 28 4.05 10.90 2.93
N LYS A 29 5.13 10.36 2.32
CA LYS A 29 5.57 10.65 0.93
C LYS A 29 6.12 9.40 0.21
N CYS A 30 5.97 9.32 -1.13
CA CYS A 30 6.60 8.25 -1.95
C CYS A 30 8.12 8.36 -1.82
N ARG A 31 8.80 7.26 -1.47
CA ARG A 31 10.28 7.25 -1.33
C ARG A 31 11.02 7.54 -2.64
N LYS A 32 10.37 7.30 -3.79
CA LYS A 32 10.95 7.54 -5.12
C LYS A 32 10.69 8.96 -5.65
N CYS A 33 9.44 9.44 -5.59
CA CYS A 33 9.06 10.68 -6.26
C CYS A 33 8.66 11.83 -5.33
N GLY A 34 8.67 11.64 -4.01
CA GLY A 34 8.27 12.66 -3.03
C GLY A 34 6.77 12.99 -2.99
N TYR A 35 5.95 12.40 -3.87
CA TYR A 35 4.51 12.65 -3.94
C TYR A 35 3.78 12.19 -2.67
N LYS A 36 2.87 13.03 -2.15
CA LYS A 36 2.12 12.79 -0.91
C LYS A 36 0.85 11.94 -1.11
N GLY A 37 0.36 11.80 -2.35
CA GLY A 37 -0.81 10.99 -2.68
C GLY A 37 -0.50 9.49 -2.65
N LEU A 38 -0.63 8.90 -1.46
CA LEU A 38 -0.40 7.48 -1.17
C LEU A 38 -1.74 6.84 -0.81
N ARG A 39 -2.21 5.90 -1.64
CA ARG A 39 -3.42 5.13 -1.36
C ARG A 39 -3.08 3.83 -0.63
N PRO A 40 -3.95 3.31 0.25
CA PRO A 40 -3.79 1.95 0.76
C PRO A 40 -3.93 0.92 -0.37
N LYS A 41 -3.24 -0.22 -0.25
CA LYS A 41 -3.48 -1.36 -1.13
C LYS A 41 -4.88 -1.91 -0.83
N ALA A 42 -5.69 -2.12 -1.87
CA ALA A 42 -7.03 -2.69 -1.72
C ALA A 42 -6.93 -4.09 -1.11
N LYS A 43 -7.77 -4.35 -0.09
CA LYS A 43 -7.87 -5.66 0.57
C LYS A 43 -8.75 -6.62 -0.22
N GLU A 44 -9.76 -6.10 -0.89
CA GLU A 44 -10.63 -6.88 -1.77
C GLU A 44 -10.11 -6.86 -3.22
N PRO A 45 -10.21 -8.00 -3.93
CA PRO A 45 -10.03 -8.02 -5.36
C PRO A 45 -11.09 -7.11 -5.99
N ARG A 46 -10.66 -6.21 -6.89
CA ARG A 46 -11.60 -5.49 -7.74
C ARG A 46 -11.97 -6.45 -8.87
N GLY A 47 -13.14 -7.06 -8.74
CA GLY A 47 -13.76 -7.89 -9.78
C GLY A 47 -14.02 -7.11 -11.05
#